data_AF-A0A2I0R1L3-F1
#
_entry.id   AF-A0A2I0R1L3-F1
#
_cell.length_a   1.000
_cell.length_b   1.000
_cell.length_c   1.000
_cell.angle_alpha   90.00
_cell.angle_beta   90.00
_cell.angle_gamma   90.00
#
_symmetry.space_group_name_H-M   'P 1'
#
loop_
_entity.id
_entity.type
_entity.pdbx_description
1 polymer ?
#
loop_
_entity_poly.entity_id
_entity_poly.type
_entity_poly.pdbx_seq_one_letter_code
_entity_poly.pdbx_strand_id
1 'polypeptide(L)' 'MQGKSGDLMPKHLANVESIVFVHEGECLFHMDGQATPLKSGDSLLVPPQAKHQIEVVSDFKGVHFMPKDIEFEFFK' A
#
# COMPACT_ATOMS: atom_id res chain seq x y z
N MET A 1 7.73 2.70 5.14
CA MET A 1 7.78 2.12 3.77
C MET A 1 8.32 3.17 2.82
N GLN A 2 9.15 2.81 1.85
CA GLN A 2 9.75 3.74 0.89
C GLN A 2 9.96 3.05 -0.46
N GLY A 3 9.94 3.81 -1.54
CA GLY A 3 10.19 3.31 -2.90
C GLY A 3 10.62 4.43 -3.84
N LYS A 4 11.23 4.05 -4.96
CA LYS A 4 11.64 4.93 -6.06
C LYS A 4 10.61 4.90 -7.17
N SER A 5 10.56 5.98 -7.95
CA SER A 5 9.70 6.04 -9.15
C SER A 5 9.86 4.79 -10.02
N GLY A 6 8.74 4.15 -10.35
CA GLY A 6 8.69 2.91 -11.13
C GLY A 6 8.81 1.62 -10.31
N ASP A 7 9.06 1.70 -9.01
CA ASP A 7 9.07 0.51 -8.15
C ASP A 7 7.65 -0.07 -8.05
N LEU A 8 7.58 -1.40 -8.14
CA LEU A 8 6.38 -2.16 -7.87
C LEU A 8 6.58 -2.97 -6.58
N MET A 9 5.84 -2.61 -5.54
CA MET A 9 5.94 -3.28 -4.24
C MET A 9 5.34 -4.70 -4.27
N PRO A 10 5.70 -5.58 -3.32
CA PRO A 10 5.17 -6.94 -3.28
C PRO A 10 3.64 -6.95 -3.20
N LYS A 11 3.01 -7.74 -4.08
CA LYS A 11 1.56 -7.98 -4.05
C LYS A 11 1.21 -8.92 -2.91
N HIS A 12 0.25 -8.55 -2.08
CA HIS A 12 -0.12 -9.35 -0.92
C HIS A 12 -1.55 -9.11 -0.48
N LEU A 13 -2.01 -9.92 0.47
CA LEU A 13 -3.17 -9.65 1.32
C LEU A 13 -2.76 -9.83 2.78
N ALA A 14 -3.59 -9.34 3.70
CA ALA A 14 -3.40 -9.52 5.13
C ALA A 14 -4.66 -10.09 5.80
N ASN A 15 -4.50 -10.81 6.90
CA ASN A 15 -5.61 -11.40 7.66
C ASN A 15 -6.49 -10.37 8.41
N VAL A 16 -5.95 -9.17 8.69
CA VAL A 16 -6.61 -8.07 9.39
C VAL A 16 -6.43 -6.74 8.67
N GLU A 17 -7.16 -5.70 9.08
CA GLU A 17 -7.10 -4.38 8.45
C GLU A 17 -5.79 -3.65 8.77
N SER A 18 -5.41 -2.70 7.90
CA SER A 18 -4.26 -1.80 8.11
C SER A 18 -4.48 -0.45 7.44
N ILE A 19 -3.69 0.56 7.80
CA ILE A 19 -3.77 1.89 7.17
C ILE A 19 -2.43 2.24 6.54
N VAL A 20 -2.47 2.71 5.30
CA VAL A 20 -1.31 3.32 4.64
C VAL A 20 -1.49 4.83 4.62
N PHE A 21 -0.48 5.56 5.05
CA PHE A 21 -0.40 7.03 4.96
C PHE A 21 0.78 7.43 4.08
N VAL A 22 0.52 8.28 3.07
CA VAL A 22 1.55 8.80 2.17
C VAL A 22 2.14 10.07 2.78
N HIS A 23 3.40 10.01 3.21
CA HIS A 23 4.10 11.15 3.78
C HIS A 23 4.72 12.05 2.70
N GLU A 24 5.36 11.44 1.70
CA GLU A 24 6.01 12.12 0.58
C GLU A 24 5.76 11.34 -0.72
N GLY A 25 5.69 12.06 -1.83
CA GLY A 25 5.54 11.47 -3.17
C GLY A 25 4.12 11.06 -3.50
N GLU A 26 4.00 10.19 -4.51
CA GLU A 26 2.75 9.74 -5.12
C GLU A 26 2.85 8.25 -5.49
N CYS A 27 1.74 7.54 -5.38
CA CYS A 27 1.63 6.14 -5.80
C CYS A 27 0.23 5.81 -6.33
N LEU A 28 0.14 4.72 -7.10
CA LEU A 28 -1.12 4.05 -7.42
C LEU A 28 -1.28 2.86 -6.48
N PHE A 29 -2.35 2.87 -5.69
CA PHE A 29 -2.74 1.78 -4.82
C PHE A 29 -3.74 0.88 -5.55
N HIS A 30 -3.27 -0.28 -6.00
CA HIS A 30 -4.10 -1.27 -6.68
C HIS A 30 -4.77 -2.17 -5.65
N MET A 31 -6.10 -2.21 -5.59
CA MET A 31 -6.86 -3.05 -4.68
C MET A 31 -8.20 -3.41 -5.33
N ASP A 32 -8.60 -4.68 -5.25
CA ASP A 32 -9.87 -5.18 -5.82
C ASP A 32 -10.11 -4.82 -7.30
N GLY A 33 -9.04 -4.77 -8.09
CA GLY A 33 -9.09 -4.42 -9.51
C GLY A 33 -9.22 -2.92 -9.81
N GLN A 34 -9.23 -2.07 -8.78
CA GLN A 34 -9.21 -0.62 -8.91
C GLN A 34 -7.84 -0.05 -8.55
N ALA A 35 -7.37 0.91 -9.34
CA ALA A 35 -6.19 1.72 -9.01
C ALA A 35 -6.65 3.05 -8.39
N THR A 36 -6.25 3.30 -7.15
CA THR A 36 -6.54 4.54 -6.43
C THR A 36 -5.28 5.39 -6.36
N PRO A 37 -5.24 6.60 -6.95
CA PRO A 37 -4.10 7.48 -6.82
C PRO A 37 -4.05 8.05 -5.40
N LEU A 38 -2.88 8.00 -4.78
CA LEU A 38 -2.60 8.60 -3.49
C LEU A 38 -1.40 9.54 -3.61
N LYS A 39 -1.48 10.69 -2.96
CA LYS A 39 -0.41 11.69 -2.87
C LYS A 39 -0.11 12.05 -1.43
N SER A 40 0.94 12.83 -1.23
CA SER A 40 1.35 13.32 0.10
C SER A 40 0.18 13.90 0.90
N GLY A 41 -0.04 13.38 2.11
CA GLY A 41 -1.15 13.73 2.98
C GLY A 41 -2.36 12.79 2.92
N ASP A 42 -2.46 11.95 1.87
CA ASP A 42 -3.54 10.99 1.76
C ASP A 42 -3.31 9.76 2.63
N SER A 43 -4.41 9.13 3.04
CA SER A 43 -4.43 7.84 3.72
C SER A 43 -5.45 6.91 3.09
N LEU A 44 -5.18 5.60 3.16
CA LEU A 44 -6.08 4.56 2.67
C LEU A 44 -6.18 3.44 3.72
N LEU A 45 -7.41 3.02 4.02
CA LEU A 45 -7.69 1.83 4.81
C LEU A 45 -7.67 0.61 3.88
N VAL A 46 -6.88 -0.39 4.25
CA VAL A 46 -6.79 -1.68 3.57
C VAL A 46 -7.62 -2.68 4.38
N PRO A 47 -8.76 -3.16 3.85
CA PRO A 47 -9.58 -4.15 4.54
C PRO A 47 -8.86 -5.51 4.68
N PRO A 48 -9.29 -6.35 5.63
CA PRO A 48 -8.82 -7.74 5.70
C PRO A 48 -9.08 -8.47 4.38
N GLN A 49 -8.17 -9.36 4.00
CA GLN A 49 -8.25 -10.20 2.79
C GLN A 49 -8.29 -9.44 1.45
N ALA A 50 -8.16 -8.11 1.47
CA ALA A 50 -8.07 -7.32 0.25
C ALA A 50 -6.69 -7.48 -0.40
N LYS A 51 -6.65 -8.09 -1.59
CA LYS A 51 -5.41 -8.25 -2.35
C LYS A 51 -5.02 -6.93 -2.97
N HIS A 52 -3.83 -6.45 -2.62
CA HIS A 52 -3.39 -5.13 -3.04
C HIS A 52 -1.90 -5.07 -3.41
N GLN A 53 -1.53 -3.99 -4.10
CA GLN A 53 -0.18 -3.70 -4.56
C GLN A 53 0.02 -2.20 -4.73
N ILE A 54 1.23 -1.71 -4.41
CA ILE A 54 1.59 -0.31 -4.60
C ILE A 54 2.53 -0.20 -5.78
N GLU A 55 2.18 0.66 -6.73
CA GLU A 55 3.04 1.12 -7.82
C GLU A 55 3.48 2.55 -7.53
N VAL A 56 4.79 2.78 -7.45
CA VAL A 56 5.35 4.07 -7.06
C VAL A 56 5.46 4.97 -8.28
N VAL A 57 4.77 6.12 -8.26
CA VAL A 57 4.71 7.08 -9.37
C VAL A 57 5.84 8.11 -9.27
N SER A 58 6.14 8.56 -8.05
CA SER A 58 7.29 9.42 -7.73
C SER A 58 7.94 8.93 -6.45
N ASP A 59 9.21 9.29 -6.22
CA ASP A 59 9.95 8.92 -5.00
C ASP A 59 9.07 9.09 -3.75
N PHE A 60 8.80 7.97 -3.09
CA PHE A 60 7.71 7.83 -2.13
C PHE A 60 8.24 7.47 -0.75
N LYS A 61 7.64 8.09 0.27
CA LYS A 61 7.73 7.64 1.67
C LYS A 61 6.34 7.57 2.28
N GLY A 62 6.08 6.51 3.03
CA GLY A 62 4.84 6.33 3.75
C GLY A 62 5.01 5.62 5.08
N VAL A 63 3.93 5.62 5.84
CA VAL A 63 3.77 4.89 7.10
C VAL A 63 2.69 3.82 6.91
N HIS A 64 3.00 2.60 7.34
CA HIS A 64 2.04 1.50 7.35
C HIS A 64 1.69 1.21 8.80
N PHE A 65 0.48 1.56 9.20
CA PHE A 65 -0.05 1.28 10.52
C PHE A 65 -0.67 -0.11 10.50
N MET A 66 -0.07 -1.03 11.26
CA MET A 66 -0.43 -2.44 11.27
C MET A 66 -0.68 -2.93 12.70
N PRO A 67 -1.72 -3.75 12.92
CA PRO A 67 -1.86 -4.53 14.14
C PRO A 67 -0.65 -5.44 14.37
N LYS A 68 -0.38 -5.80 15.63
CA LYS A 68 0.78 -6.63 15.99
C LYS A 68 0.67 -8.07 15.50
N ASP A 69 -0.54 -8.55 15.31
CA ASP A 69 -0.95 -9.91 14.93
C ASP A 69 -1.28 -10.04 13.44
N ILE A 70 -0.86 -9.06 12.63
CA ILE A 70 -1.02 -9.10 11.18
C ILE A 70 -0.21 -10.25 10.57
N GLU A 71 -0.83 -11.00 9.67
CA GLU A 71 -0.23 -12.06 8.88
C GLU A 71 -0.43 -11.76 7.40
N PHE A 72 0.62 -12.00 6.59
CA PHE A 72 0.62 -11.68 5.17
C PHE A 72 0.71 -12.93 4.31
N GLU A 73 -0.05 -12.94 3.21
CA GLU A 73 0.13 -13.87 2.10
C GLU A 73 0.60 -13.11 0.86
N PHE A 74 1.77 -13.49 0.34
CA PHE A 74 2.40 -12.83 -0.81
C PHE A 74 2.14 -13.58 -2.11
N PHE A 75 1.99 -12.83 -3.21
CA PHE A 75 1.77 -13.34 -4.54
C PHE A 75 2.89 -12.94 -5.50
N LYS A 76 3.11 -13.77 -6.52
CA LYS A 76 4.00 -13.46 -7.64
C LYS A 76 3.30 -12.58 -8.67
#